data_AF-A0A938U5Z6-F1
#
_entry.id   AF-A0A938U5Z6-F1
#
_cell.length_a   1.000
_cell.length_b   1.000
_cell.length_c   1.000
_cell.angle_alpha   90.00
_cell.angle_beta   90.00
_cell.angle_gamma   90.00
#
_symmetry.space_group_name_H-M   'P 1'
#
loop_
_entity.id
_entity.type
_entity.pdbx_description
1 polymer ?
#
loop_
_entity_poly.entity_id
_entity_poly.type
_entity_poly.pdbx_seq_one_letter_code
_entity_poly.pdbx_strand_id
1 'polypeptide(L)'
;MTVDDTPALPSAAVTTLPHAAAAAAATGVDDPLGVPLRDVLALFADELADVRFPDVDDATLRAAAAAVADAHVEVRRLEGALHDARRALDEAHDALLLRAQRGVAYARVFADGDAALLARLDAIALPRGRGPRASSSGQASTPPTEPPRRRRRAPPAETLFSSPPDDADGDARAAQ
;
A
#
# COMPACT_ATOMS: atom_id res chain seq x y z
N MET A 1 16.85 72.81 -29.47
CA MET A 1 16.65 72.90 -28.02
C MET A 1 16.21 71.49 -27.59
N THR A 2 17.13 70.53 -27.43
CA THR A 2 17.75 70.11 -26.14
C THR A 2 16.68 69.95 -25.06
N VAL A 3 16.48 68.81 -24.39
CA VAL A 3 17.37 67.78 -23.82
C VAL A 3 16.51 66.51 -23.60
N ASP A 4 16.96 65.31 -23.95
CA ASP A 4 17.49 64.29 -23.01
C ASP A 4 16.80 64.26 -21.63
N ASP A 5 16.00 63.21 -21.37
CA ASP A 5 15.99 62.60 -20.03
C ASP A 5 15.46 61.15 -20.14
N THR A 6 16.40 60.22 -20.04
CA THR A 6 16.18 58.82 -19.74
C THR A 6 16.16 58.65 -18.23
N PRO A 7 15.10 58.07 -17.64
CA PRO A 7 15.25 57.37 -16.38
C PRO A 7 15.01 55.86 -16.54
N ALA A 8 16.14 55.16 -16.45
CA ALA A 8 16.38 53.92 -15.74
C ALA A 8 15.18 52.98 -15.45
N LEU A 9 15.27 51.78 -16.03
CA LEU A 9 14.55 50.59 -15.62
C LEU A 9 14.76 50.31 -14.12
N PRO A 10 13.70 50.10 -13.31
CA PRO A 10 13.84 49.36 -12.08
C PRO A 10 13.99 47.87 -12.43
N SER A 11 15.22 47.39 -12.23
CA SER A 11 15.58 45.99 -12.07
C SER A 11 14.79 45.42 -10.88
N ALA A 12 13.58 44.91 -11.15
CA ALA A 12 12.81 44.17 -10.17
C ALA A 12 13.40 42.76 -10.10
N ALA A 13 14.10 42.53 -9.00
CA ALA A 13 14.72 41.29 -8.61
C ALA A 13 13.87 40.08 -9.00
N VAL A 14 14.45 39.22 -9.84
CA VAL A 14 14.06 37.82 -9.96
C VAL A 14 14.18 37.25 -8.55
N THR A 15 13.04 37.18 -7.87
CA THR A 15 12.92 36.38 -6.65
C THR A 15 12.97 34.93 -7.12
N THR A 16 14.19 34.38 -7.15
CA THR A 16 14.41 32.95 -7.26
C THR A 16 13.77 32.31 -6.03
N LEU A 17 12.54 31.84 -6.22
CA LEU A 17 11.91 30.92 -5.29
C LEU A 17 12.77 29.66 -5.21
N PRO A 18 12.96 29.08 -4.02
CA PRO A 18 13.72 27.85 -3.87
C PRO A 18 12.94 26.70 -4.52
N HIS A 19 13.30 26.35 -5.76
CA HIS A 19 12.76 25.17 -6.44
C HIS A 19 13.21 23.85 -5.77
N ALA A 20 14.18 23.91 -4.85
CA ALA A 20 14.71 22.75 -4.12
C ALA A 20 13.68 22.07 -3.18
N ALA A 21 12.60 22.73 -2.77
CA ALA A 21 11.64 22.14 -1.83
C ALA A 21 10.58 21.24 -2.50
N ALA A 22 10.33 21.38 -3.80
CA ALA A 22 9.35 20.55 -4.51
C ALA A 22 9.91 19.17 -4.93
N ALA A 23 11.24 19.04 -5.02
CA ALA A 23 11.90 17.77 -5.39
C ALA A 23 11.93 16.73 -4.24
N ALA A 24 11.68 17.15 -3.00
CA ALA A 24 11.76 16.26 -1.83
C ALA A 24 10.54 15.31 -1.66
N ALA A 25 9.43 15.55 -2.37
CA ALA A 25 8.18 14.81 -2.15
C ALA A 25 8.12 13.41 -2.78
N ALA A 26 9.10 13.03 -3.62
CA ALA A 26 9.14 11.72 -4.30
C ALA A 26 10.16 10.73 -3.70
N THR A 27 10.57 10.90 -2.43
CA THR A 27 11.39 9.89 -1.73
C THR A 27 10.52 8.82 -1.06
N GLY A 28 9.70 8.15 -1.87
CA GLY A 28 8.86 7.03 -1.44
C GLY A 28 9.21 5.75 -2.17
N VAL A 29 8.81 4.61 -1.59
CA VAL A 29 8.92 3.26 -2.18
C VAL A 29 8.22 3.16 -3.55
N ASP A 30 7.30 4.08 -3.84
CA ASP A 30 6.52 4.17 -5.09
C ASP A 30 7.04 5.25 -6.06
N ASP A 31 8.28 5.73 -5.95
CA ASP A 31 8.81 6.69 -6.92
C ASP A 31 9.10 6.06 -8.30
N PRO A 32 8.54 6.59 -9.39
CA PRO A 32 8.74 6.02 -10.72
C PRO A 32 10.11 6.31 -11.37
N LEU A 33 10.85 7.32 -10.92
CA LEU A 33 12.11 7.74 -11.56
C LEU A 33 13.35 7.07 -10.94
N GLY A 34 13.27 6.69 -9.67
CA GLY A 34 14.40 6.13 -8.92
C GLY A 34 15.50 7.16 -8.66
N VAL A 35 16.46 6.78 -7.81
CA VAL A 35 17.58 7.66 -7.41
C VAL A 35 18.46 8.08 -8.60
N PRO A 36 18.92 7.19 -9.49
CA PRO A 36 19.86 7.57 -10.54
C PRO A 36 19.30 8.59 -11.55
N LEU A 37 18.02 8.50 -11.89
CA LEU A 37 17.40 9.42 -12.84
C LEU A 37 17.16 10.79 -12.21
N ARG A 38 16.87 10.83 -10.90
CA ARG A 38 16.80 12.07 -10.13
C ARG A 38 18.17 12.75 -10.01
N ASP A 39 19.24 11.98 -9.84
CA ASP A 39 20.61 12.51 -9.83
C ASP A 39 20.97 13.14 -11.18
N VAL A 40 20.58 12.51 -12.30
CA VAL A 40 20.74 13.10 -13.65
C VAL A 40 19.95 14.38 -13.79
N LEU A 41 18.68 14.41 -13.34
CA LEU A 41 17.86 15.63 -13.38
C LEU A 41 18.49 16.76 -12.56
N ALA A 42 19.05 16.45 -11.38
CA ALA A 42 19.75 17.42 -10.55
C ALA A 42 21.02 17.95 -11.23
N LEU A 43 21.83 17.07 -11.82
CA LEU A 43 23.03 17.45 -12.57
C LEU A 43 22.72 18.40 -13.74
N PHE A 44 21.63 18.13 -14.49
CA PHE A 44 21.19 18.99 -15.57
C PHE A 44 20.59 20.32 -15.11
N ALA A 45 19.96 20.33 -13.94
CA ALA A 45 19.42 21.54 -13.33
C ALA A 45 20.51 22.46 -12.74
N ASP A 46 21.64 21.89 -12.28
CA ASP A 46 22.70 22.62 -11.59
C ASP A 46 23.94 22.81 -12.48
N GLU A 47 24.76 21.77 -12.66
CA GLU A 47 26.08 21.88 -13.29
C GLU A 47 26.02 22.07 -14.81
N LEU A 48 24.95 21.58 -15.45
CA LEU A 48 24.76 21.63 -16.91
C LEU A 48 23.62 22.56 -17.34
N ALA A 49 23.16 23.46 -16.46
CA ALA A 49 22.01 24.34 -16.71
C ALA A 49 22.16 25.21 -17.99
N ASP A 50 23.39 25.64 -18.28
CA ASP A 50 23.73 26.48 -19.43
C ASP A 50 24.04 25.67 -20.70
N VAL A 51 24.15 24.34 -20.60
CA VAL A 51 24.49 23.47 -21.72
C VAL A 51 23.21 23.00 -22.41
N ARG A 52 23.13 23.25 -23.73
CA ARG A 52 22.04 22.76 -24.57
C ARG A 52 22.58 21.74 -25.55
N PHE A 53 22.27 20.48 -25.31
CA PHE A 53 22.45 19.45 -26.32
C PHE A 53 21.20 19.38 -27.20
N PRO A 54 21.31 18.96 -28.47
CA PRO A 54 20.15 18.68 -29.30
C PRO A 54 19.26 17.63 -28.60
N ASP A 55 18.00 17.97 -28.40
CA ASP A 55 16.95 17.13 -27.77
C ASP A 55 17.15 16.75 -26.30
N VAL A 56 18.25 17.18 -25.66
CA VAL A 56 18.55 16.86 -24.26
C VAL A 56 19.02 18.12 -23.54
N ASP A 57 18.09 18.72 -22.80
CA ASP A 57 18.35 19.79 -21.87
C ASP A 57 17.48 19.64 -20.62
N ASP A 58 17.75 20.46 -19.60
CA ASP A 58 17.02 20.45 -18.33
C ASP A 58 15.50 20.58 -18.53
N ALA A 59 15.04 21.45 -19.45
CA ALA A 59 13.61 21.64 -19.70
C ALA A 59 12.96 20.38 -20.28
N THR A 60 13.62 19.73 -21.23
CA THR A 60 13.14 18.52 -21.90
C THR A 60 13.15 17.33 -20.94
N LEU A 61 14.20 17.18 -20.14
CA LEU A 61 14.31 16.13 -19.14
C LEU A 61 13.25 16.28 -18.03
N ARG A 62 13.00 17.51 -17.55
CA ARG A 62 11.93 17.79 -16.58
C ARG A 62 10.54 17.52 -17.16
N ALA A 63 10.30 17.86 -18.42
CA ALA A 63 9.04 17.54 -19.10
C ALA A 63 8.83 16.02 -19.23
N ALA A 64 9.88 15.28 -19.60
CA ALA A 64 9.82 13.81 -19.66
C ALA A 64 9.60 13.19 -18.27
N ALA A 65 10.26 13.70 -17.23
CA ALA A 65 10.08 13.25 -15.86
C ALA A 65 8.64 13.47 -15.35
N ALA A 66 8.06 14.63 -15.67
CA ALA A 66 6.66 14.93 -15.35
C ALA A 66 5.70 13.97 -16.07
N ALA A 67 5.92 13.71 -17.36
CA ALA A 67 5.11 12.76 -18.12
C ALA A 67 5.16 11.33 -17.55
N VAL A 68 6.33 10.90 -17.06
CA VAL A 68 6.47 9.60 -16.37
C VAL A 68 5.72 9.59 -15.04
N ALA A 69 5.77 10.67 -14.27
CA ALA A 69 5.02 10.79 -13.02
C ALA A 69 3.50 10.73 -13.28
N ASP A 70 3.00 11.45 -14.28
CA ASP A 70 1.58 11.43 -14.67
C ASP A 70 1.15 10.03 -15.12
N ALA A 71 1.95 9.37 -15.98
CA ALA A 71 1.69 8.00 -16.42
C ALA A 71 1.68 7.02 -15.23
N HIS A 72 2.58 7.20 -14.26
CA HIS A 72 2.62 6.37 -13.07
C HIS A 72 1.35 6.51 -12.22
N VAL A 73 0.88 7.73 -12.00
CA VAL A 73 -0.39 7.98 -11.29
C VAL A 73 -1.56 7.27 -12.00
N GLU A 74 -1.62 7.34 -13.32
CA GLU A 74 -2.66 6.68 -14.10
C GLU A 74 -2.59 5.16 -14.00
N VAL A 75 -1.38 4.57 -14.04
CA VAL A 75 -1.19 3.13 -13.80
C VAL A 75 -1.72 2.72 -12.43
N ARG A 76 -1.38 3.46 -11.37
CA ARG A 76 -1.85 3.16 -10.00
C ARG A 76 -3.37 3.24 -9.90
N ARG A 77 -3.99 4.22 -10.57
CA ARG A 77 -5.45 4.35 -10.65
C ARG A 77 -6.09 3.14 -11.32
N LEU A 78 -5.54 2.70 -12.46
CA LEU A 78 -6.04 1.56 -13.21
C LEU A 78 -5.82 0.23 -12.46
N GLU A 79 -4.71 0.07 -11.76
CA GLU A 79 -4.45 -1.08 -10.89
C GLU A 79 -5.49 -1.18 -9.75
N GLY A 80 -5.84 -0.04 -9.14
CA GLY A 80 -6.92 0.03 -8.15
C GLY A 80 -8.26 -0.42 -8.74
N ALA A 81 -8.63 0.12 -9.91
CA ALA A 81 -9.87 -0.27 -10.59
C ALA A 81 -9.88 -1.77 -10.99
N LEU A 82 -8.74 -2.32 -11.40
CA LEU A 82 -8.59 -3.74 -11.71
C LEU A 82 -8.78 -4.61 -10.46
N HIS A 83 -8.22 -4.18 -9.32
CA HIS A 83 -8.40 -4.87 -8.05
C HIS A 83 -9.88 -4.92 -7.64
N ASP A 84 -10.57 -3.78 -7.72
CA ASP A 84 -12.01 -3.70 -7.40
C ASP A 84 -12.86 -4.56 -8.35
N ALA A 85 -12.57 -4.53 -9.66
CA ALA A 85 -13.26 -5.33 -10.65
C ALA A 85 -13.09 -6.85 -10.40
N ARG A 86 -11.89 -7.28 -9.98
CA ARG A 86 -11.63 -8.68 -9.61
C ARG A 86 -12.44 -9.09 -8.37
N ARG A 87 -12.48 -8.23 -7.35
CA ARG A 87 -13.30 -8.50 -6.15
C ARG A 87 -14.78 -8.62 -6.50
N ALA A 88 -15.31 -7.71 -7.33
CA ALA A 88 -16.70 -7.76 -7.78
C ALA A 88 -17.01 -9.03 -8.60
N LEU A 89 -16.06 -9.49 -9.43
CA LEU A 89 -16.19 -10.75 -10.17
C LEU A 89 -16.27 -11.95 -9.23
N ASP A 90 -15.39 -12.02 -8.22
CA ASP A 90 -15.38 -13.10 -7.25
C ASP A 90 -16.69 -13.14 -6.44
N GLU A 91 -17.18 -11.97 -5.98
CA GLU A 91 -18.47 -11.84 -5.31
C GLU A 91 -19.64 -12.31 -6.19
N ALA A 92 -19.63 -11.95 -7.48
CA ALA A 92 -20.65 -12.38 -8.44
C ALA A 92 -20.60 -13.89 -8.68
N HIS A 93 -19.41 -14.48 -8.78
CA HIS A 93 -19.21 -15.92 -8.90
C HIS A 93 -19.73 -16.67 -7.67
N ASP A 94 -19.39 -16.21 -6.47
CA ASP A 94 -19.89 -16.82 -5.23
C ASP A 94 -21.41 -16.75 -5.13
N ALA A 95 -22.00 -15.61 -5.49
CA ALA A 95 -23.44 -15.44 -5.53
C ALA A 95 -24.11 -16.35 -6.57
N LEU A 96 -23.47 -16.57 -7.74
CA LEU A 96 -23.95 -17.50 -8.76
C LEU A 96 -23.87 -18.95 -8.26
N LEU A 97 -22.75 -19.35 -7.65
CA LEU A 97 -22.56 -20.69 -7.10
C LEU A 97 -23.60 -21.03 -6.04
N LEU A 98 -23.89 -20.09 -5.14
CA LEU A 98 -24.91 -20.28 -4.11
C LEU A 98 -26.30 -20.49 -4.73
N ARG A 99 -26.66 -19.71 -5.75
CA ARG A 99 -27.94 -19.87 -6.47
C ARG A 99 -27.99 -21.21 -7.21
N ALA A 100 -26.91 -21.62 -7.85
CA ALA A 100 -26.83 -22.89 -8.56
C ALA A 100 -26.95 -24.08 -7.60
N GLN A 101 -26.29 -24.05 -6.45
CA GLN A 101 -26.43 -25.09 -5.41
C GLN A 101 -27.86 -25.21 -4.90
N ARG A 102 -28.52 -24.08 -4.60
CA ARG A 102 -29.94 -24.05 -4.22
C ARG A 102 -30.84 -24.59 -5.33
N GLY A 103 -30.57 -24.19 -6.58
CA GLY A 103 -31.29 -24.67 -7.75
C GLY A 103 -31.21 -26.19 -7.91
N VAL A 104 -30.01 -26.77 -7.78
CA VAL A 104 -29.83 -28.23 -7.81
C VAL A 104 -30.54 -28.91 -6.64
N ALA A 105 -30.51 -28.33 -5.44
CA ALA A 105 -31.24 -28.87 -4.30
C ALA A 105 -32.77 -28.90 -4.56
N TYR A 106 -33.34 -27.84 -5.13
CA TYR A 106 -34.76 -27.82 -5.50
C TYR A 106 -35.07 -28.78 -6.65
N ALA A 107 -34.20 -28.87 -7.66
CA ALA A 107 -34.36 -29.81 -8.76
C ALA A 107 -34.37 -31.26 -8.27
N ARG A 108 -33.58 -31.60 -7.24
CA ARG A 108 -33.60 -32.93 -6.62
C ARG A 108 -34.93 -33.26 -5.95
N VAL A 109 -35.52 -32.30 -5.22
CA VAL A 109 -36.85 -32.47 -4.61
C VAL A 109 -37.92 -32.65 -5.69
N PHE A 110 -37.83 -31.90 -6.79
CA PHE A 110 -38.75 -32.04 -7.91
C PHE A 110 -38.60 -33.37 -8.65
N ALA A 111 -37.38 -33.88 -8.77
CA ALA A 111 -37.07 -35.13 -9.45
C ALA A 111 -37.36 -36.37 -8.59
N ASP A 112 -37.97 -36.23 -7.42
CA ASP A 112 -38.36 -37.35 -6.57
C ASP A 112 -39.41 -38.21 -7.31
N GLY A 113 -38.94 -39.35 -7.87
CA GLY A 113 -39.72 -40.22 -8.75
C GLY A 113 -39.16 -40.38 -10.18
N ASP A 114 -38.21 -39.55 -10.61
CA ASP A 114 -37.49 -39.69 -11.88
C ASP A 114 -36.00 -40.01 -11.63
N ALA A 115 -35.70 -41.31 -11.61
CA ALA A 115 -34.34 -41.82 -11.38
C ALA A 115 -33.34 -41.36 -12.47
N ALA A 116 -33.80 -41.17 -13.71
CA ALA A 116 -32.93 -40.72 -14.80
C ALA A 116 -32.56 -39.25 -14.64
N LEU A 117 -33.49 -38.41 -14.15
CA LEU A 117 -33.23 -37.00 -13.85
C LEU A 117 -32.35 -36.83 -12.61
N LEU A 118 -32.55 -37.61 -11.56
CA LEU A 118 -31.69 -37.62 -10.38
C LEU A 118 -30.23 -37.97 -10.72
N ALA A 119 -30.01 -39.01 -11.53
CA ALA A 119 -28.67 -39.39 -11.97
C ALA A 119 -27.95 -38.25 -12.74
N ARG A 120 -28.69 -37.49 -13.56
CA ARG A 120 -28.15 -36.30 -14.25
C ARG A 120 -27.79 -35.18 -13.28
N LEU A 121 -28.61 -34.94 -12.26
CA LEU A 121 -28.35 -33.91 -11.25
C LEU A 121 -27.16 -34.28 -10.34
N ASP A 122 -26.96 -35.57 -10.06
CA ASP A 122 -25.83 -36.04 -9.26
C ASP A 122 -24.50 -36.01 -10.02
N ALA A 123 -24.53 -36.11 -11.35
CA ALA A 123 -23.36 -35.88 -12.19
C ALA A 123 -22.89 -34.41 -12.19
N ILE A 124 -23.73 -33.46 -11.79
CA ILE A 124 -23.36 -32.04 -11.70
C ILE A 124 -22.54 -31.82 -10.41
N ALA A 125 -21.22 -31.90 -10.54
CA ALA A 125 -20.30 -31.58 -9.46
C ALA A 125 -20.10 -30.06 -9.34
N LEU A 126 -20.92 -29.40 -8.53
CA LEU A 126 -20.66 -28.01 -8.12
C LEU A 126 -19.60 -27.98 -7.02
N PRO A 127 -18.64 -27.04 -7.06
CA PRO A 127 -17.72 -26.84 -5.95
C PRO A 127 -18.52 -26.53 -4.69
N ARG A 128 -18.21 -27.22 -3.59
CA ARG A 128 -18.85 -26.95 -2.30
C ARG A 128 -18.45 -25.54 -1.89
N GLY A 129 -19.43 -24.65 -1.80
CA GLY A 129 -19.20 -23.27 -1.40
C GLY A 129 -18.50 -23.24 -0.04
N ARG A 130 -17.59 -22.29 0.16
CA ARG A 130 -17.17 -21.91 1.50
C ARG A 130 -18.39 -21.32 2.20
N GLY A 131 -19.18 -22.16 2.85
CA GLY A 131 -20.26 -21.70 3.70
C GLY A 131 -19.72 -20.72 4.75
N PRO A 132 -20.57 -19.84 5.31
CA PRO A 132 -20.15 -18.96 6.39
C PRO A 132 -19.57 -19.85 7.48
N ARG A 133 -18.26 -19.72 7.73
CA ARG A 133 -17.60 -20.34 8.86
C ARG A 133 -18.30 -19.80 10.10
N ALA A 134 -19.25 -20.55 10.63
CA ALA A 134 -19.57 -20.49 12.04
C ALA A 134 -18.22 -20.64 12.75
N SER A 135 -17.85 -19.59 13.48
CA SER A 135 -16.78 -19.65 14.46
C SER A 135 -17.20 -20.64 15.56
N SER A 136 -17.10 -21.93 15.26
CA SER A 136 -17.10 -23.00 16.24
C SER A 136 -15.65 -23.39 16.47
N SER A 137 -15.13 -22.90 17.59
CA SER A 137 -14.04 -23.52 18.33
C SER A 137 -14.05 -25.05 18.23
N GLY A 138 -12.88 -25.65 18.01
CA GLY A 138 -12.61 -27.02 18.43
C GLY A 138 -12.37 -28.04 17.32
N GLN A 139 -11.16 -28.05 16.78
CA GLN A 139 -10.32 -29.26 16.78
C GLN A 139 -8.89 -28.87 16.43
N ALA A 140 -8.16 -28.45 17.46
CA ALA A 140 -6.71 -28.63 17.46
C ALA A 140 -6.47 -30.15 17.48
N SER A 141 -5.98 -30.68 16.36
CA SER A 141 -5.40 -32.01 16.34
C SER A 141 -4.16 -31.99 17.25
N THR A 142 -4.30 -32.56 18.44
CA THR A 142 -3.20 -32.93 19.31
C THR A 142 -2.29 -33.94 18.62
N PRO A 143 -0.98 -33.71 18.45
CA PRO A 143 -0.03 -34.80 18.43
C PRO A 143 0.24 -35.28 19.87
N PRO A 144 0.47 -36.58 20.07
CA PRO A 144 0.57 -37.18 21.39
C PRO A 144 1.79 -36.70 22.18
N THR A 145 1.53 -36.39 23.44
CA THR A 145 2.45 -36.12 24.54
C THR A 145 3.58 -37.15 24.63
N GLU A 146 4.82 -36.69 24.45
CA GLU A 146 6.02 -37.37 24.97
C GLU A 146 6.62 -36.48 26.07
N PRO A 147 6.91 -37.00 27.29
CA PRO A 147 7.17 -36.16 28.46
C PRO A 147 8.59 -35.53 28.47
N PRO A 148 8.73 -34.22 28.76
CA PRO A 148 10.04 -33.57 28.75
C PRO A 148 10.90 -33.98 29.95
N ARG A 149 12.00 -34.66 29.64
CA ARG A 149 13.07 -35.00 30.59
C ARG A 149 13.73 -33.74 31.14
N ARG A 150 13.64 -33.57 32.46
CA ARG A 150 14.46 -32.66 33.30
C ARG A 150 15.94 -32.71 32.91
N ARG A 151 16.50 -31.59 32.43
CA ARG A 151 17.93 -31.28 32.60
C ARG A 151 18.16 -29.77 32.84
N ARG A 152 18.42 -29.47 34.12
CA ARG A 152 19.46 -28.57 34.67
C ARG A 152 19.48 -27.09 34.22
N ARG A 153 18.91 -26.26 35.10
CA ARG A 153 19.57 -25.16 35.86
C ARG A 153 20.65 -24.35 35.11
N ALA A 154 20.30 -23.11 34.74
CA ALA A 154 21.23 -22.00 34.53
C ALA A 154 20.80 -20.81 35.44
N PRO A 155 21.72 -20.09 36.10
CA PRO A 155 21.40 -19.09 37.12
C PRO A 155 20.95 -17.75 36.50
N PRO A 156 20.07 -16.97 37.17
CA PRO A 156 19.75 -15.61 36.76
C PRO A 156 20.87 -14.65 37.21
N ALA A 157 21.35 -13.84 36.27
CA ALA A 157 22.28 -12.76 36.54
C ALA A 157 21.56 -11.62 37.29
N GLU A 158 22.10 -11.28 38.45
CA GLU A 158 21.87 -10.00 39.13
C GLU A 158 22.27 -8.84 38.22
N THR A 159 21.37 -7.88 38.01
CA THR A 159 21.70 -6.45 37.80
C THR A 159 20.47 -5.60 38.20
N LEU A 160 20.06 -5.73 39.47
CA LEU A 160 19.22 -4.74 40.13
C LEU A 160 20.13 -3.89 41.01
N PHE A 161 20.88 -2.94 40.42
CA PHE A 161 21.38 -1.72 41.08
C PHE A 161 22.23 -0.88 40.12
N SER A 162 21.61 0.12 39.48
CA SER A 162 22.21 1.43 39.20
C SER A 162 21.23 2.30 38.41
N SER A 163 20.47 3.15 39.08
CA SER A 163 20.75 4.59 39.02
C SER A 163 19.81 5.39 39.95
N PRO A 164 20.26 6.58 40.39
CA PRO A 164 19.99 7.14 41.71
C PRO A 164 18.99 8.32 41.63
N PRO A 165 18.76 9.08 42.72
CA PRO A 165 17.56 9.89 42.96
C PRO A 165 17.70 11.31 42.41
N ASP A 166 16.57 11.98 42.20
CA ASP A 166 16.51 13.43 42.40
C ASP A 166 15.10 13.85 42.81
N ASP A 167 15.09 14.65 43.87
CA ASP A 167 13.99 15.20 44.61
C ASP A 167 13.23 16.28 43.83
N ALA A 168 11.90 16.36 44.01
CA ALA A 168 11.15 17.61 43.90
C ALA A 168 9.74 17.46 44.50
N ASP A 169 9.69 17.72 45.81
CA ASP A 169 8.75 18.61 46.51
C ASP A 169 7.29 18.80 46.07
N GLY A 170 6.43 18.82 47.10
CA GLY A 170 5.18 19.61 47.15
C GLY A 170 3.92 18.75 47.24
N ASP A 171 3.58 18.18 48.41
CA ASP A 171 2.80 18.85 49.46
C ASP A 171 1.58 19.63 48.93
N ALA A 172 0.38 19.06 49.08
CA ALA A 172 -0.72 19.66 49.83
C ALA A 172 -2.05 18.90 49.64
N ARG A 173 -2.53 18.34 50.76
CA ARG A 173 -3.93 18.40 51.27
C ARG A 173 -5.06 17.77 50.42
N ALA A 174 -6.16 17.29 50.97
CA ALA A 174 -6.60 16.81 52.28
C ALA A 174 -8.08 16.45 52.03
N ALA A 175 -8.51 15.32 52.58
CA ALA A 175 -9.85 15.03 53.09
C ALA A 175 -11.05 15.81 52.50
N GLN A 176 -11.92 15.08 51.81
CA GLN A 176 -13.33 14.98 52.19
C GLN A 176 -13.97 13.72 51.61
#